data_AF-A0A4Y2V2A2-F1
#
_entry.id   AF-A0A4Y2V2A2-F1
#
_cell.length_a   1.000
_cell.length_b   1.000
_cell.length_c   1.000
_cell.angle_alpha   90.00
_cell.angle_beta   90.00
_cell.angle_gamma   90.00
#
_symmetry.space_group_name_H-M   'P 1'
#
loop_
_entity.id
_entity.type
_entity.pdbx_description
1 polymer ?
#
loop_
_entity_poly.entity_id
_entity_poly.type
_entity_poly.pdbx_seq_one_letter_code
_entity_poly.pdbx_strand_id
1 'polypeptide(L)'
;MDESTDVSDLSILLVIVRYLNVNDLKENFLLCYPLTKRCTGEDIFNAIQGYFCENEMGWAKCCGVCTDGGKSMSGCYKGLRGRIKIVAPHISWSHCCIHRQSLAAKPLPNSLKEVLNQSFQFVNFIKANSTNTRLFKSLCGDTESLHTMLL
;
A
#
# COMPACT_ATOMS: atom_id res chain seq x y z
N MET A 1 2.81 4.23 -0.32
CA MET A 1 3.81 4.44 0.73
C MET A 1 3.27 3.81 1.98
N ASP A 2 4.08 3.00 2.63
CA ASP A 2 3.69 2.28 3.83
C ASP A 2 4.83 2.30 4.83
N GLU A 3 4.49 2.33 6.11
CA GLU A 3 5.44 2.19 7.20
C GLU A 3 5.10 0.91 7.95
N SER A 4 6.10 0.06 8.16
CA SER A 4 5.93 -1.18 8.89
C SER A 4 7.09 -1.36 9.86
N THR A 5 6.79 -1.93 11.01
CA THR A 5 7.81 -2.37 11.98
C THR A 5 8.24 -3.79 11.63
N ASP A 6 9.55 -3.99 11.48
CA ASP A 6 10.19 -5.30 11.33
C ASP A 6 10.21 -6.06 12.67
N VAL A 7 10.39 -7.38 12.65
CA VAL A 7 10.57 -8.25 13.82
C VAL A 7 11.68 -7.81 14.79
N SER A 8 12.61 -6.97 14.32
CA SER A 8 13.70 -6.36 15.11
C SER A 8 13.33 -4.99 15.71
N ASP A 9 12.04 -4.64 15.74
CA ASP A 9 11.50 -3.33 16.17
C ASP A 9 12.00 -2.12 15.36
N LEU A 10 12.56 -2.38 14.17
CA LEU A 10 12.97 -1.32 13.25
C LEU A 10 11.78 -0.90 12.38
N SER A 11 11.38 0.37 12.47
CA SER A 11 10.42 0.93 11.51
C SER A 11 11.08 1.13 10.16
N ILE A 12 10.44 0.64 9.11
CA ILE A 12 10.89 0.71 7.73
C ILE A 12 9.85 1.46 6.91
N LEU A 13 10.29 2.50 6.21
CA LEU A 13 9.49 3.18 5.19
C LEU A 13 9.67 2.46 3.85
N LEU A 14 8.57 1.97 3.31
CA LEU A 14 8.50 1.38 1.98
C LEU A 14 7.77 2.32 1.01
N VAL A 15 8.42 2.66 -0.10
CA VAL A 15 7.85 3.47 -1.17
C VAL A 15 7.89 2.69 -2.47
N ILE A 16 6.70 2.49 -3.02
CA ILE A 16 6.49 1.97 -4.37
C ILE A 16 6.00 3.14 -5.22
N VAL A 17 6.57 3.29 -6.42
CA VAL A 17 6.16 4.29 -7.40
C VAL A 17 5.37 3.62 -8.51
N ARG A 18 4.26 4.27 -8.89
CA ARG A 18 3.51 3.95 -10.10
C ARG A 18 3.64 5.10 -11.07
N TYR A 19 4.00 4.80 -12.31
CA TYR A 19 4.21 5.82 -13.33
C TYR A 19 3.83 5.30 -14.71
N LEU A 20 3.48 6.23 -15.59
CA LEU A 20 3.22 5.92 -16.99
C LEU A 20 4.55 5.93 -17.74
N ASN A 21 4.90 4.81 -18.37
CA ASN A 21 6.02 4.71 -19.28
C ASN A 21 5.49 4.56 -20.69
N VAL A 22 5.52 5.64 -21.46
CA VAL A 22 4.85 5.75 -22.77
C VAL A 22 3.33 5.58 -22.59
N ASN A 23 2.81 4.36 -22.71
CA ASN A 23 1.40 4.02 -22.53
C ASN A 23 1.17 2.89 -21.52
N ASP A 24 2.24 2.38 -20.90
CA ASP A 24 2.15 1.28 -19.94
C ASP A 24 2.26 1.81 -18.52
N LEU A 25 1.29 1.45 -17.69
CA LEU A 25 1.39 1.70 -16.26
C LEU A 25 2.41 0.72 -15.67
N LYS A 26 3.51 1.27 -15.15
CA LYS A 26 4.55 0.50 -14.46
C LYS A 26 4.49 0.76 -12.97
N GLU A 27 4.81 -0.26 -12.21
CA GLU A 27 5.01 -0.21 -10.77
C GLU A 27 6.43 -0.67 -10.48
N ASN A 28 7.18 0.11 -9.71
CA ASN A 28 8.52 -0.24 -9.26
C ASN A 28 8.72 0.14 -7.80
N PHE A 29 9.59 -0.62 -7.15
CA PHE A 29 10.12 -0.26 -5.85
C PHE A 29 11.01 0.99 -5.99
N LEU A 30 10.75 2.00 -5.15
CA LEU A 30 11.49 3.26 -5.17
C LEU A 30 12.46 3.37 -3.99
N LEU A 31 11.97 3.11 -2.77
CA LEU A 31 12.74 3.31 -1.56
C LEU A 31 12.35 2.29 -0.49
N CYS A 32 13.35 1.72 0.17
CA CYS A 32 13.22 1.10 1.49
C CYS A 32 14.21 1.80 2.40
N TYR A 33 13.68 2.48 3.41
CA TYR A 33 14.49 3.33 4.27
C TYR A 33 14.20 3.06 5.75
N PRO A 34 15.22 2.73 6.56
CA PRO A 34 15.04 2.54 7.99
C PRO A 34 14.81 3.87 8.70
N LEU A 35 13.68 4.00 9.39
CA LEU A 35 13.35 5.14 10.24
C LEU A 35 13.95 4.92 11.63
N THR A 36 15.24 5.23 11.79
CA THR A 36 16.04 4.91 13.00
C THR A 36 15.73 5.75 14.24
N LYS A 37 14.94 6.83 14.09
CA LYS A 37 14.60 7.74 15.20
C LYS A 37 13.11 7.68 15.53
N ARG A 38 12.32 8.50 14.85
CA ARG A 38 10.87 8.59 15.02
C ARG A 38 10.21 8.36 13.67
N CYS A 39 8.95 7.96 13.71
CA CYS A 39 8.11 7.76 12.52
C CYS A 39 7.13 8.91 12.36
N THR A 40 7.58 10.16 12.55
CA THR A 40 6.70 11.31 12.33
C THR A 40 6.56 11.62 10.85
N GLY A 41 5.54 12.40 10.49
CA GLY A 41 5.41 12.88 9.11
C GLY A 41 6.62 13.70 8.63
N GLU A 42 7.39 14.29 9.54
CA GLU A 42 8.63 15.00 9.23
C GLU A 42 9.75 14.05 8.82
N ASP A 43 9.98 13.02 9.64
CA ASP A 43 11.04 12.03 9.40
C ASP A 43 10.80 11.33 8.06
N ILE A 44 9.55 10.96 7.80
CA ILE A 44 9.12 10.32 6.54
C ILE A 44 9.30 11.27 5.36
N PHE A 45 8.89 12.53 5.50
CA PHE A 45 9.06 13.53 4.44
C PHE A 45 10.53 13.76 4.11
N ASN A 46 11.39 13.91 5.13
CA ASN A 46 12.81 14.15 4.97
C ASN A 46 13.51 12.95 4.30
N ALA A 47 13.14 11.72 4.65
CA ALA A 47 13.66 10.52 3.99
C ALA A 47 13.34 10.51 2.48
N ILE A 48 12.08 10.81 2.11
CA ILE A 48 11.66 10.86 0.71
C ILE A 48 12.33 12.04 -0.02
N GLN A 49 12.37 13.22 0.61
CA GLN A 49 12.98 14.41 0.05
C GLN A 49 14.48 14.21 -0.19
N GLY A 50 15.19 13.57 0.75
CA GLY A 50 16.60 13.21 0.59
C GLY A 50 16.80 12.31 -0.63
N TYR A 51 16.04 11.23 -0.73
CA TYR A 51 16.08 10.34 -1.89
C TYR A 51 15.78 11.08 -3.20
N PHE A 52 14.79 11.98 -3.21
CA PHE A 52 14.44 12.75 -4.39
C PHE A 52 15.59 13.70 -4.80
N CYS A 53 16.23 14.36 -3.85
CA CYS A 53 17.39 15.20 -4.12
C CYS A 53 18.57 14.40 -4.68
N GLU A 54 18.89 13.26 -4.08
CA GLU A 54 20.01 12.38 -4.49
C GLU A 54 19.82 11.81 -5.89
N ASN A 55 18.57 11.59 -6.32
CA ASN A 55 18.23 11.01 -7.62
C ASN A 55 17.73 12.06 -8.64
N GLU A 56 17.93 13.34 -8.37
CA GLU A 56 17.50 14.46 -9.23
C GLU A 56 16.00 14.39 -9.61
N MET A 57 15.18 13.89 -8.69
CA MET A 57 13.74 13.77 -8.86
C MET A 57 13.02 15.00 -8.30
N GLY A 58 12.09 15.55 -9.08
CA GLY A 58 11.25 16.67 -8.67
C GLY A 58 9.82 16.24 -8.33
N TRP A 59 9.25 16.82 -7.28
CA TRP A 59 7.82 16.66 -6.94
C TRP A 59 6.87 17.14 -8.04
N ALA A 60 7.33 18.01 -8.95
CA ALA A 60 6.54 18.51 -10.07
C ALA A 60 5.97 17.40 -10.96
N LYS A 61 6.68 16.27 -11.11
CA LYS A 61 6.23 15.11 -11.90
C LYS A 61 5.33 14.15 -11.13
N CYS A 62 5.24 14.30 -9.80
CA CYS A 62 4.36 13.47 -8.99
C CYS A 62 2.92 14.01 -9.11
N CYS A 63 1.97 13.12 -9.41
CA CYS A 63 0.55 13.48 -9.51
C CYS A 63 -0.24 13.07 -8.26
N GLY A 64 0.25 12.07 -7.51
CA GLY A 64 -0.49 11.54 -6.38
C GLY A 64 0.35 10.73 -5.39
N VAL A 65 -0.13 10.69 -4.15
CA VAL A 65 0.46 9.92 -3.05
C VAL A 65 -0.63 9.12 -2.35
N CYS A 66 -0.37 7.84 -2.12
CA CYS A 66 -1.27 6.94 -1.40
C CYS A 66 -0.61 6.40 -0.14
N THR A 67 -1.30 6.49 1.01
CA THR A 67 -0.81 6.01 2.32
C THR A 67 -1.90 5.25 3.09
N ASP A 68 -1.52 4.49 4.11
CA ASP A 68 -2.38 3.68 4.99
C ASP A 68 -3.36 4.48 5.87
N GLY A 69 -3.20 5.80 5.94
CA GLY A 69 -4.05 6.68 6.74
C GLY A 69 -3.56 6.90 8.17
N GLY A 70 -2.43 6.32 8.57
CA GLY A 70 -1.82 6.53 9.89
C GLY A 70 -1.60 8.01 10.20
N LYS A 71 -1.60 8.39 11.48
CA LYS A 71 -1.54 9.81 11.91
C LYS A 71 -0.32 10.55 11.37
N SER A 72 0.84 9.87 11.32
CA SER A 72 2.09 10.39 10.75
C SER A 72 1.99 10.64 9.25
N MET A 73 1.14 9.90 8.54
CA MET A 73 0.99 9.97 7.09
C MET A 73 -0.12 10.95 6.65
N SER A 74 -1.31 10.82 7.23
CA SER A 74 -2.54 11.46 6.75
C SER A 74 -2.80 12.86 7.31
N GLY A 75 -2.07 13.26 8.38
CA GLY A 75 -2.23 14.55 9.04
C GLY A 75 -2.04 15.72 8.06
N CYS A 76 -2.99 16.67 8.06
CA CYS A 76 -2.98 17.82 7.15
C CYS A 76 -1.98 18.93 7.51
N TYR A 77 -1.49 18.95 8.76
CA TYR A 77 -0.49 19.94 9.21
C TYR A 77 0.87 19.29 9.46
N LYS A 78 0.93 18.33 10.40
CA LYS A 78 2.19 17.69 10.83
C LYS A 78 2.48 16.35 10.13
N GLY A 79 1.50 15.80 9.42
CA GLY A 79 1.66 14.53 8.70
C GLY A 79 2.39 14.71 7.37
N LEU A 80 2.82 13.59 6.78
CA LEU A 80 3.46 13.54 5.47
C LEU A 80 2.63 14.29 4.42
N ARG A 81 1.32 14.03 4.37
CA ARG A 81 0.39 14.71 3.46
C ARG A 81 0.49 16.23 3.57
N GLY A 82 0.45 16.78 4.79
CA GLY A 82 0.54 18.22 5.02
C GLY A 82 1.84 18.81 4.50
N ARG A 83 2.97 18.12 4.75
CA ARG A 83 4.30 18.57 4.32
C ARG A 83 4.47 18.51 2.81
N ILE A 84 4.01 17.44 2.16
CA ILE A 84 3.99 17.33 0.69
C ILE A 84 3.17 18.47 0.09
N LYS A 85 2.02 18.83 0.69
CA LYS A 85 1.18 19.92 0.19
C LYS A 85 1.83 21.30 0.26
N ILE A 86 2.83 21.51 1.11
CA ILE A 86 3.59 22.77 1.16
C ILE A 86 4.50 22.89 -0.06
N VAL A 87 5.21 21.81 -0.43
CA VAL A 87 6.19 21.83 -1.53
C VAL A 87 5.57 21.51 -2.90
N ALA A 88 4.43 20.82 -2.91
CA ALA A 88 3.77 20.32 -4.10
C ALA A 88 2.24 20.33 -3.93
N PRO A 89 1.61 21.51 -3.94
CA PRO A 89 0.18 21.68 -3.65
C PRO A 89 -0.72 20.94 -4.66
N HIS A 90 -0.25 20.69 -5.89
CA HIS A 90 -0.98 20.00 -6.95
C HIS A 90 -1.14 18.49 -6.70
N ILE A 91 -0.31 17.87 -5.86
CA ILE A 91 -0.35 16.41 -5.62
C ILE A 91 -1.64 16.00 -4.95
N SER A 92 -2.36 15.03 -5.51
CA SER A 92 -3.53 14.45 -4.87
C SER A 92 -3.12 13.43 -3.80
N TRP A 93 -3.79 13.43 -2.65
CA TRP A 93 -3.59 12.38 -1.65
C TRP A 93 -4.80 11.45 -1.61
N SER A 94 -4.54 10.15 -1.56
CA SER A 94 -5.56 9.12 -1.37
C SER A 94 -5.22 8.22 -0.19
N HIS A 95 -6.26 7.79 0.52
CA HIS A 95 -6.13 6.77 1.56
C HIS A 95 -6.20 5.38 0.93
N CYS A 96 -5.27 4.50 1.29
CA CYS A 96 -5.14 3.12 0.79
C CYS A 96 -6.48 2.38 0.85
N CYS A 97 -6.93 1.89 -0.31
CA CYS A 97 -8.21 1.20 -0.45
C CYS A 97 -8.28 -0.06 0.43
N ILE A 98 -7.21 -0.84 0.50
CA ILE A 98 -7.13 -2.07 1.29
C ILE A 98 -7.25 -1.73 2.78
N HIS A 99 -6.54 -0.71 3.25
CA HIS A 99 -6.62 -0.28 4.64
C HIS A 99 -8.03 0.25 4.97
N ARG A 100 -8.64 1.05 4.08
CA ARG A 100 -10.02 1.52 4.23
C ARG A 100 -11.03 0.38 4.30
N GLN A 101 -10.90 -0.62 3.43
CA GLN A 101 -11.76 -1.80 3.42
C GLN A 101 -11.61 -2.60 4.72
N SER A 102 -10.38 -2.81 5.18
CA SER A 102 -10.10 -3.44 6.48
C SER A 102 -10.77 -2.69 7.63
N LEU A 103 -10.66 -1.35 7.66
CA LEU A 103 -11.34 -0.53 8.66
C LEU A 103 -12.87 -0.62 8.57
N ALA A 104 -13.43 -0.59 7.36
CA ALA A 104 -14.86 -0.70 7.12
C ALA A 104 -15.42 -2.09 7.48
N ALA A 105 -14.59 -3.14 7.43
CA ALA A 105 -14.96 -4.50 7.81
C ALA A 105 -15.04 -4.70 9.34
N LYS A 106 -14.37 -3.86 10.14
CA LYS A 106 -14.34 -4.00 11.62
C LYS A 106 -15.72 -3.96 12.29
N PRO A 107 -16.63 -3.02 11.96
CA PRO A 107 -17.95 -2.94 12.58
C PRO A 107 -19.02 -3.81 11.91
N LEU A 108 -18.66 -4.79 11.06
CA LEU A 108 -19.66 -5.61 10.39
C LEU A 108 -20.51 -6.43 11.38
N PRO A 109 -21.82 -6.59 11.14
CA PRO A 109 -22.66 -7.54 11.87
C PRO A 109 -22.09 -8.96 11.83
N ASN A 110 -22.37 -9.75 12.86
CA ASN A 110 -21.85 -11.12 12.99
C ASN A 110 -22.15 -11.99 11.75
N SER A 111 -23.36 -11.89 11.18
CA SER A 111 -23.73 -12.64 9.98
C SER A 111 -22.84 -12.32 8.77
N LEU A 112 -22.48 -11.06 8.57
CA LEU A 112 -21.56 -10.67 7.49
C LEU A 112 -20.11 -11.01 7.81
N LYS A 113 -19.72 -10.93 9.08
CA LYS A 113 -18.38 -11.31 9.55
C LYS A 113 -18.12 -12.80 9.38
N GLU A 114 -19.13 -13.65 9.58
CA GLU A 114 -19.04 -15.10 9.34
C GLU A 114 -18.78 -15.40 7.88
N VAL A 115 -19.53 -14.80 6.95
CA VAL A 115 -19.32 -14.95 5.51
C VAL A 115 -17.91 -14.49 5.10
N LEU A 116 -17.45 -13.36 5.66
CA LEU A 116 -16.10 -12.86 5.42
C LEU A 116 -15.02 -13.83 5.94
N ASN A 117 -15.22 -14.39 7.15
CA ASN A 117 -14.31 -15.37 7.73
C ASN A 117 -14.24 -16.66 6.92
N GLN A 118 -15.37 -17.15 6.42
CA GLN A 118 -15.41 -18.30 5.52
C GLN A 118 -14.63 -18.00 4.23
N SER A 119 -14.81 -16.80 3.66
CA SER A 119 -14.06 -16.36 2.49
C SER A 119 -12.55 -16.37 2.74
N PHE A 120 -12.10 -15.89 3.91
CA PHE A 120 -10.69 -15.98 4.30
C PHE A 120 -10.19 -17.41 4.45
N GLN A 121 -11.00 -18.33 5.01
CA GLN A 121 -10.63 -19.74 5.12
C GLN A 121 -10.41 -20.36 3.74
N PHE A 122 -11.27 -20.07 2.76
CA PHE A 122 -11.09 -20.55 1.38
C PHE A 122 -9.83 -20.00 0.74
N VAL A 123 -9.59 -18.69 0.83
CA VAL A 123 -8.38 -18.06 0.29
C VAL A 123 -7.13 -18.67 0.92
N ASN A 124 -7.10 -18.82 2.25
CA ASN A 124 -5.98 -19.42 2.96
C ASN A 124 -5.77 -20.89 2.56
N PHE A 125 -6.84 -21.67 2.40
CA PHE A 125 -6.76 -23.05 1.94
C PHE A 125 -6.16 -23.14 0.53
N ILE A 126 -6.60 -22.28 -0.40
CA ILE A 126 -6.08 -22.23 -1.77
C ILE A 126 -4.60 -21.86 -1.78
N LYS A 127 -4.20 -20.87 -0.97
CA LYS A 127 -2.83 -20.37 -0.88
C LYS A 127 -1.90 -21.23 -0.01
N ALA A 128 -2.44 -22.18 0.76
CA ALA A 128 -1.64 -22.99 1.69
C ALA A 128 -0.53 -23.79 1.01
N ASN A 129 -0.71 -24.20 -0.25
CA ASN A 129 0.30 -24.91 -1.02
C ASN A 129 0.08 -24.81 -2.54
N SER A 130 1.11 -25.17 -3.29
CA SER A 130 1.12 -25.11 -4.75
C SER A 130 0.09 -26.03 -5.41
N THR A 131 -0.20 -27.20 -4.83
CA THR A 131 -1.20 -28.14 -5.36
C THR A 131 -2.59 -27.52 -5.33
N ASN A 132 -3.00 -26.94 -4.21
CA ASN A 132 -4.31 -26.28 -4.07
C ASN A 132 -4.45 -25.10 -5.03
N THR A 133 -3.39 -24.30 -5.20
CA THR A 133 -3.38 -23.19 -6.16
C THR A 133 -3.54 -23.69 -7.61
N ARG A 134 -2.87 -24.78 -8.01
CA ARG A 134 -3.05 -25.37 -9.35
C ARG A 134 -4.45 -25.94 -9.56
N LEU A 135 -5.01 -26.61 -8.54
CA LEU A 135 -6.37 -27.15 -8.60
C LEU A 135 -7.39 -26.03 -8.75
N PHE A 136 -7.26 -24.95 -7.97
CA PHE A 136 -8.10 -23.77 -8.11
C PHE A 136 -7.99 -23.15 -9.50
N LYS A 137 -6.77 -23.02 -10.05
CA LYS A 137 -6.55 -22.53 -11.41
C LYS A 137 -7.25 -23.39 -12.47
N SER A 138 -7.21 -24.72 -12.33
CA SER A 138 -7.92 -25.65 -13.22
C SER A 138 -9.43 -25.43 -13.12
N LEU A 139 -9.98 -25.39 -11.91
CA LEU A 139 -11.40 -25.16 -11.65
C LEU A 139 -11.88 -23.83 -12.25
N CYS A 140 -11.09 -22.76 -12.14
CA CYS A 140 -11.38 -21.48 -12.77
C CYS A 140 -11.38 -21.56 -14.31
N GLY A 141 -10.49 -22.38 -14.89
CA GLY A 141 -10.46 -22.63 -16.34
C GLY A 141 -11.71 -23.35 -16.83
N ASP A 142 -12.13 -24.38 -16.10
CA ASP A 142 -13.33 -25.17 -16.42
C ASP A 142 -14.64 -24.35 -16.31
N THR A 143 -14.61 -23.27 -15.54
CA THR A 143 -15.75 -22.36 -15.32
C THR A 143 -15.68 -21.07 -16.13
N GLU A 144 -14.72 -20.95 -17.05
CA GLU A 144 -14.50 -19.75 -17.88
C GLU A 144 -14.35 -18.46 -17.05
N SER A 145 -13.75 -18.56 -15.86
CA SER A 145 -13.52 -17.42 -14.98
C SER A 145 -12.53 -16.43 -15.59
N LEU A 146 -12.86 -15.14 -15.52
CA LEU A 146 -11.98 -14.01 -15.91
C LEU A 146 -10.67 -13.99 -15.12
N HIS A 147 -10.69 -14.50 -13.88
CA HIS A 147 -9.52 -14.53 -13.00
C HIS A 147 -9.24 -15.97 -12.57
N THR A 148 -8.01 -16.42 -12.80
CA THR A 148 -7.60 -17.81 -12.55
C THR A 148 -6.63 -17.94 -11.36
N MET A 149 -6.31 -16.83 -10.70
CA MET A 149 -5.36 -16.79 -9.58
C MET A 149 -5.84 -15.77 -8.54
N LEU A 150 -5.58 -16.06 -7.27
CA LEU A 150 -5.79 -15.12 -6.17
C LEU A 150 -4.54 -14.25 -6.01
N LEU A 151 -4.72 -12.93 -5.88
CA LEU A 151 -3.69 -11.94 -5.51
C LEU A 151 -3.13 -12.27 -4.13
#